data_AF-A0A929IPN9-F1
#
_entry.id   AF-A0A929IPN9-F1
#
_cell.length_a   1.000
_cell.length_b   1.000
_cell.length_c   1.000
_cell.angle_alpha   90.00
_cell.angle_beta   90.00
_cell.angle_gamma   90.00
#
_symmetry.space_group_name_H-M   'P 1'
#
loop_
_entity.id
_entity.type
_entity.pdbx_description
1 polymer ?
#
loop_
_entity_poly.entity_id
_entity_poly.type
_entity_poly.pdbx_seq_one_letter_code
_entity_poly.pdbx_strand_id
1 'polypeptide(L)'
;RPVTLKRGQIRIAHFAHKPPTDCSWAQGETLAHLEAKKRICGAFASRGLRAEVEYVVPSLPSYRRADVMIWSPSNVRVAVELQHTSISIDEIEKRAFSYARAGVAQVWVPFLRPFIWREAEQLEAGKDGDFFIRKYPARPFERWVHEFHCPDFWFYDPSARVLWRGRFEDHYLWVNESRWYNDSGEEVHGGGHRRYSRRWKELTLWGPYALDQVRIKIARRKELGSDRYYMPPGRLARFVIDKNI
;
A
#
# COMPACT_ATOMS: atom_id res chain seq x y z
N ARG A 1 -7.09 39.25 40.46
CA ARG A 1 -8.48 38.81 40.22
C ARG A 1 -8.46 37.33 39.80
N PRO A 2 -9.49 36.53 40.15
CA PRO A 2 -9.40 35.07 40.25
C PRO A 2 -9.44 34.36 38.89
N VAL A 3 -8.86 33.17 38.84
CA VAL A 3 -8.85 32.26 37.69
C VAL A 3 -10.14 31.44 37.69
N THR A 4 -10.84 31.38 36.55
CA THR A 4 -12.02 30.52 36.38
C THR A 4 -11.67 29.38 35.42
N LEU A 5 -11.69 28.15 35.92
CA LEU A 5 -11.49 26.95 35.10
C LEU A 5 -12.82 26.60 34.42
N LYS A 6 -12.91 26.73 33.10
CA LYS A 6 -14.01 26.13 32.31
C LYS A 6 -13.50 24.87 31.61
N ARG A 7 -13.84 23.71 32.19
CA ARG A 7 -13.84 22.43 31.50
C ARG A 7 -14.96 22.44 30.46
N GLY A 8 -14.61 22.28 29.19
CA GLY A 8 -15.53 22.11 28.07
C GLY A 8 -14.89 21.23 27.00
N GLN A 9 -15.59 20.14 26.69
CA GLN A 9 -15.39 19.06 25.72
C GLN A 9 -14.26 19.17 24.68
N ILE A 10 -13.54 18.05 24.54
CA ILE A 10 -12.50 17.73 23.55
C ILE A 10 -12.99 18.12 22.15
N ARG A 11 -12.64 19.33 21.74
CA ARG A 11 -12.69 19.78 20.37
C ARG A 11 -11.43 19.23 19.73
N ILE A 12 -11.59 18.26 18.81
CA ILE A 12 -10.47 17.80 17.97
C ILE A 12 -9.88 19.05 17.34
N ALA A 13 -8.67 19.43 17.74
CA ALA A 13 -8.00 20.60 17.24
C ALA A 13 -7.71 20.38 15.75
N HIS A 14 -8.50 21.02 14.89
CA HIS A 14 -8.13 21.22 13.50
C HIS A 14 -7.07 22.32 13.48
N PHE A 15 -5.80 21.93 13.35
CA PHE A 15 -4.75 22.87 12.99
C PHE A 15 -4.95 23.27 11.52
N ALA A 16 -5.78 24.29 11.30
CA ALA A 16 -5.71 25.10 10.09
C ALA A 16 -4.64 26.17 10.34
N HIS A 17 -3.52 26.12 9.60
CA HIS A 17 -2.56 27.22 9.61
C HIS A 17 -3.25 28.50 9.12
N LYS A 18 -3.09 29.60 9.85
CA LYS A 18 -3.41 30.93 9.34
C LYS A 18 -2.33 31.32 8.30
N PRO A 19 -2.71 31.81 7.10
CA PRO A 19 -1.75 32.30 6.11
C PRO A 19 -0.90 33.47 6.64
N PRO A 20 0.31 33.72 6.09
CA PRO A 20 0.80 33.23 4.80
C PRO A 20 2.02 32.30 4.97
N THR A 21 1.80 31.00 4.82
CA THR A 21 2.86 30.07 4.40
C THR A 21 2.27 29.15 3.35
N ASP A 22 2.86 29.16 2.16
CA ASP A 22 2.55 28.26 1.06
C ASP A 22 2.80 26.81 1.51
N CYS A 23 1.79 26.21 2.13
CA CYS A 23 1.82 24.82 2.53
C CYS A 23 1.16 24.00 1.43
N SER A 24 1.96 23.60 0.44
CA SER A 24 1.59 22.65 -0.62
C SER A 24 1.14 21.27 -0.09
N TRP A 25 1.34 21.01 1.21
CA TRP A 25 1.02 19.75 1.88
C TRP A 25 -0.48 19.51 2.10
N ALA A 26 -1.26 20.56 2.34
CA ALA A 26 -2.70 20.41 2.60
C ALA A 26 -3.52 20.05 1.36
N GLN A 27 -2.95 20.19 0.15
CA GLN A 27 -3.66 19.91 -1.10
C GLN A 27 -3.79 18.41 -1.43
N GLY A 28 -3.01 17.52 -0.81
CA GLY A 28 -2.94 16.10 -1.18
C GLY A 28 -3.66 15.12 -0.25
N GLU A 29 -4.04 15.54 0.96
CA GLU A 29 -4.51 14.63 2.00
C GLU A 29 -6.04 14.52 2.03
N THR A 30 -6.55 13.37 1.59
CA THR A 30 -8.00 13.11 1.56
C THR A 30 -8.54 12.71 2.94
N LEU A 31 -9.83 12.96 3.20
CA LEU A 31 -10.51 12.47 4.42
C LEU A 31 -10.34 10.96 4.62
N ALA A 32 -10.34 10.19 3.53
CA ALA A 32 -10.12 8.75 3.57
C ALA A 32 -8.71 8.37 4.06
N HIS A 33 -7.70 9.17 3.74
CA HIS A 33 -6.31 8.95 4.18
C HIS A 33 -6.14 9.27 5.67
N LEU A 34 -6.67 10.41 6.13
CA LEU A 34 -6.69 10.78 7.55
C LEU A 34 -7.43 9.73 8.40
N GLU A 35 -8.57 9.25 7.91
CA GLU A 35 -9.36 8.23 8.59
C GLU A 35 -8.62 6.90 8.65
N ALA A 36 -7.99 6.47 7.57
CA ALA A 36 -7.19 5.25 7.53
C ALA A 36 -6.04 5.29 8.55
N LYS A 37 -5.31 6.42 8.64
CA LYS A 37 -4.23 6.62 9.62
C LYS A 37 -4.73 6.45 11.05
N LYS A 38 -5.81 7.15 11.39
CA LYS A 38 -6.42 7.09 12.72
C LYS A 38 -6.91 5.68 13.06
N ARG A 39 -7.53 4.99 12.11
CA ARG A 39 -8.04 3.62 12.31
C ARG A 39 -6.92 2.62 12.51
N ILE A 40 -5.88 2.66 11.67
CA ILE A 40 -4.71 1.79 11.85
C ILE A 40 -4.04 2.07 13.19
N CYS A 41 -3.77 3.34 13.50
CA CYS A 41 -3.18 3.74 14.78
C CYS A 41 -4.02 3.25 15.96
N GLY A 42 -5.33 3.51 15.94
CA GLY A 42 -6.26 3.12 17.00
C GLY A 42 -6.36 1.60 17.17
N ALA A 43 -6.35 0.84 16.07
CA ALA A 43 -6.44 -0.61 16.11
C ALA A 43 -5.19 -1.24 16.75
N PHE A 44 -3.99 -0.72 16.48
CA PHE A 44 -2.77 -1.19 17.16
C PHE A 44 -2.67 -0.67 18.60
N ALA A 45 -3.10 0.56 18.87
CA ALA A 45 -3.12 1.14 20.21
C ALA A 45 -4.08 0.41 21.15
N SER A 46 -5.25 -0.01 20.67
CA SER A 46 -6.21 -0.78 21.48
C SER A 46 -5.69 -2.14 21.93
N ARG A 47 -4.60 -2.64 21.32
CA ARG A 47 -3.90 -3.87 21.70
C ARG A 47 -2.68 -3.61 22.60
N GLY A 48 -2.56 -2.41 23.14
CA GLY A 48 -1.47 -2.03 24.05
C GLY A 48 -0.15 -1.71 23.34
N LEU A 49 -0.11 -1.61 22.01
CA LEU A 49 1.09 -1.13 21.32
C LEU A 49 1.14 0.39 21.34
N ARG A 50 2.35 0.95 21.43
CA ARG A 50 2.55 2.36 21.12
C ARG A 50 2.35 2.56 19.62
N ALA A 51 1.50 3.50 19.25
CA ALA A 51 1.24 3.89 17.86
C ALA A 51 0.99 5.40 17.77
N GLU A 52 1.52 6.04 16.74
CA GLU A 52 1.42 7.49 16.51
C GLU A 52 1.20 7.78 15.03
N VAL A 53 0.31 8.73 14.70
CA VAL A 53 0.11 9.21 13.32
C VAL A 53 1.08 10.35 13.00
N GLU A 54 1.44 10.53 11.73
CA GLU A 54 2.29 11.65 11.26
C GLU A 54 3.65 11.77 11.97
N TYR A 55 4.27 10.63 12.28
CA TYR A 55 5.46 10.59 13.11
C TYR A 55 6.71 11.03 12.34
N VAL A 56 7.37 12.09 12.81
CA VAL A 56 8.68 12.53 12.30
C VAL A 56 9.75 11.56 12.79
N VAL A 57 10.42 10.87 11.87
CA VAL A 57 11.51 9.96 12.23
C VAL A 57 12.80 10.78 12.39
N PRO A 58 13.40 10.90 13.59
CA PRO A 58 14.47 11.88 13.85
C PRO A 58 15.73 11.72 12.97
N SER A 59 16.03 10.50 12.53
CA SER A 59 17.19 10.18 11.69
C SER A 59 16.91 10.28 10.19
N LEU A 60 15.71 10.71 9.80
CA LEU A 60 15.32 10.94 8.41
C LEU A 60 15.31 12.44 8.12
N PRO A 61 15.37 12.87 6.84
CA PRO A 61 15.18 14.27 6.48
C PRO A 61 13.94 14.84 7.17
N SER A 62 14.01 16.05 7.71
CA SER A 62 12.99 16.64 8.60
C SER A 62 11.57 16.69 8.03
N TYR A 63 11.43 16.63 6.71
CA TYR A 63 10.15 16.58 6.00
C TYR A 63 9.57 15.16 5.83
N ARG A 64 10.26 14.11 6.31
CA ARG A 64 9.81 12.73 6.18
C ARG A 64 9.05 12.28 7.42
N ARG A 65 7.78 11.96 7.24
CA ARG A 65 6.87 11.44 8.26
C ARG A 65 6.34 10.08 7.85
N ALA A 66 6.25 9.17 8.81
CA ALA A 66 5.49 7.95 8.63
C ALA A 66 4.01 8.27 8.85
N ASP A 67 3.15 7.80 7.94
CA ASP A 67 1.69 7.95 8.08
C ASP A 67 1.22 7.40 9.43
N VAL A 68 1.70 6.20 9.82
CA VAL A 68 1.60 5.66 11.17
C VAL A 68 2.92 5.02 11.59
N MET A 69 3.44 5.38 12.76
CA MET A 69 4.56 4.70 13.41
C MET A 69 4.04 3.80 14.52
N ILE A 70 4.52 2.55 14.56
CA ILE A 70 4.18 1.56 15.59
C ILE A 70 5.47 1.03 16.21
N TRP A 71 5.44 0.78 17.51
CA TRP A 71 6.52 0.09 18.21
C TRP A 71 6.04 -1.30 18.59
N SER A 72 6.74 -2.32 18.07
CA SER A 72 6.50 -3.71 18.49
C SER A 72 6.80 -3.90 19.99
N PRO A 73 6.35 -5.00 20.62
CA PRO A 73 6.70 -5.30 22.01
C PRO A 73 8.20 -5.35 22.29
N SER A 74 9.03 -5.70 21.29
CA SER A 74 10.49 -5.67 21.37
C SER A 74 11.12 -4.33 20.95
N ASN A 75 10.32 -3.26 20.95
CA ASN A 75 10.71 -1.87 20.65
C ASN A 75 11.25 -1.62 19.23
N VAL A 76 11.04 -2.56 18.29
CA VAL A 76 11.28 -2.31 16.86
C VAL A 76 10.25 -1.31 16.33
N ARG A 77 10.74 -0.24 15.70
CA ARG A 77 9.94 0.78 15.00
C ARG A 77 9.43 0.25 13.67
N VAL A 78 8.16 0.47 13.38
CA VAL A 78 7.46 0.07 12.17
C VAL A 78 6.73 1.26 11.56
N ALA A 79 7.14 1.68 10.37
CA ALA A 79 6.39 2.63 9.56
C ALA A 79 5.33 1.89 8.75
N VAL A 80 4.07 2.26 8.91
CA VAL A 80 2.96 1.88 8.03
C VAL A 80 2.71 3.06 7.10
N GLU A 81 2.87 2.84 5.81
CA GLU A 81 2.69 3.85 4.76
C GLU A 81 1.41 3.57 3.98
N LEU A 82 0.48 4.51 4.00
CA LEU A 82 -0.84 4.40 3.37
C LEU A 82 -0.83 5.17 2.05
N GLN A 83 -0.60 4.46 0.94
CA GLN A 83 -0.39 5.13 -0.35
C GLN A 83 -1.69 5.23 -1.15
N HIS A 84 -2.37 6.38 -1.06
CA HIS A 84 -3.59 6.66 -1.82
C HIS A 84 -3.29 7.18 -3.24
N THR A 85 -2.47 8.23 -3.34
CA THR A 85 -2.13 8.90 -4.61
C THR A 85 -0.98 8.21 -5.34
N SER A 86 -0.80 8.51 -6.63
CA SER A 86 0.34 7.99 -7.37
C SER A 86 1.65 8.58 -6.83
N ILE A 87 2.67 7.73 -6.73
CA ILE A 87 4.05 8.08 -6.36
C ILE A 87 4.98 7.47 -7.42
N SER A 88 6.05 8.19 -7.78
CA SER A 88 7.05 7.64 -8.71
C SER A 88 7.82 6.50 -8.06
N ILE A 89 8.41 5.63 -8.88
CA ILE A 89 9.27 4.55 -8.39
C ILE A 89 10.47 5.12 -7.62
N ASP A 90 11.12 6.15 -8.16
CA ASP A 90 12.26 6.79 -7.49
C ASP A 90 11.89 7.34 -6.10
N GLU A 91 10.70 7.93 -5.94
CA GLU A 91 10.29 8.53 -4.67
C GLU A 91 9.92 7.45 -3.64
N ILE A 92 9.20 6.39 -4.03
CA ILE A 92 8.90 5.28 -3.11
C ILE A 92 10.19 4.55 -2.69
N GLU A 93 11.15 4.38 -3.61
CA GLU A 93 12.45 3.79 -3.30
C GLU A 93 13.26 4.68 -2.36
N LYS A 94 13.38 5.98 -2.64
CA LYS A 94 14.06 6.94 -1.74
C LYS A 94 13.47 6.91 -0.33
N ARG A 95 12.14 6.86 -0.21
CA ARG A 95 11.45 6.71 1.09
C ARG A 95 11.79 5.39 1.76
N ALA A 96 11.74 4.29 1.01
CA ALA A 96 12.03 2.96 1.52
C ALA A 96 13.48 2.84 2.02
N PHE A 97 14.45 3.33 1.25
CA PHE A 97 15.87 3.37 1.64
C PHE A 97 16.10 4.24 2.88
N SER A 98 15.36 5.35 3.00
CA SER A 98 15.43 6.21 4.19
C SER A 98 15.04 5.42 5.45
N TYR A 99 13.87 4.76 5.44
CA TYR A 99 13.45 3.92 6.58
C TYR A 99 14.44 2.80 6.90
N ALA A 100 14.94 2.11 5.88
CA ALA A 100 15.92 1.04 6.03
C ALA A 100 17.21 1.54 6.72
N ARG A 101 17.76 2.67 6.28
CA ARG A 101 18.95 3.31 6.88
C ARG A 101 18.71 3.72 8.33
N ALA A 102 17.49 4.11 8.69
CA ALA A 102 17.09 4.41 10.06
C ALA A 102 16.77 3.17 10.92
N GLY A 103 16.92 1.96 10.37
CA GLY A 103 16.57 0.71 11.07
C GLY A 103 15.08 0.56 11.36
N VAL A 104 14.23 1.31 10.65
CA VAL A 104 12.77 1.27 10.75
C VAL A 104 12.26 0.18 9.82
N ALA A 105 11.51 -0.78 10.37
CA ALA A 105 10.76 -1.73 9.55
C ALA A 105 9.65 -1.00 8.82
N GLN A 106 9.30 -1.41 7.62
CA GLN A 106 8.29 -0.72 6.83
C GLN A 106 7.29 -1.69 6.22
N VAL A 107 6.04 -1.25 6.12
CA VAL A 107 4.95 -1.89 5.39
C VAL A 107 4.21 -0.84 4.59
N TRP A 108 3.99 -1.09 3.30
CA TRP A 108 3.30 -0.19 2.39
C TRP A 108 1.94 -0.77 2.01
N VAL A 109 0.90 0.03 2.15
CA VAL A 109 -0.50 -0.36 2.00
C VAL A 109 -1.17 0.58 0.99
N PRO A 110 -1.23 0.21 -0.29
CA PRO A 110 -2.02 0.94 -1.28
C PRO A 110 -3.50 0.97 -0.95
N PHE A 111 -4.19 2.02 -1.40
CA PHE A 111 -5.64 2.07 -1.34
C PHE A 111 -6.24 1.24 -2.47
N LEU A 112 -7.20 0.37 -2.12
CA LEU A 112 -8.03 -0.35 -3.08
C LEU A 112 -8.98 0.66 -3.76
N ARG A 113 -9.05 0.62 -5.08
CA ARG A 113 -9.85 1.58 -5.84
C ARG A 113 -11.28 1.05 -5.99
N PRO A 114 -12.33 1.80 -5.60
CA PRO A 114 -13.70 1.27 -5.58
C PRO A 114 -14.22 0.70 -6.90
N PHE A 115 -13.72 1.19 -8.05
CA PHE A 115 -14.17 0.70 -9.36
C PHE A 115 -13.85 -0.79 -9.59
N ILE A 116 -12.88 -1.37 -8.87
CA ILE A 116 -12.49 -2.77 -9.11
C ILE A 116 -13.62 -3.74 -8.79
N TRP A 117 -14.54 -3.37 -7.90
CA TRP A 117 -15.64 -4.21 -7.49
C TRP A 117 -16.64 -4.46 -8.61
N ARG A 118 -16.61 -3.67 -9.69
CA ARG A 118 -17.40 -3.90 -10.91
C ARG A 118 -16.85 -5.03 -11.78
N GLU A 119 -15.56 -5.32 -11.64
CA GLU A 119 -14.82 -6.31 -12.44
C GLU A 119 -14.42 -7.54 -11.61
N ALA A 120 -14.80 -7.56 -10.33
CA ALA A 120 -14.43 -8.62 -9.39
C ALA A 120 -15.37 -9.82 -9.56
N GLU A 121 -14.78 -10.97 -9.87
CA GLU A 121 -15.46 -12.26 -9.90
C GLU A 121 -15.31 -12.88 -8.49
N GLN A 122 -16.43 -13.19 -7.83
CA GLN A 122 -16.39 -13.94 -6.57
C GLN A 122 -15.97 -15.38 -6.86
N LEU A 123 -14.97 -15.87 -6.15
CA LEU A 123 -14.50 -17.24 -6.29
C LEU A 123 -15.34 -18.20 -5.43
N GLU A 124 -15.46 -19.44 -5.90
CA GLU A 124 -16.12 -20.51 -5.16
C GLU A 124 -15.38 -20.82 -3.85
N ALA A 125 -16.14 -21.22 -2.83
CA ALA A 125 -15.58 -21.61 -1.54
C ALA A 125 -14.51 -22.73 -1.70
N GLY A 126 -13.36 -22.55 -1.05
CA GLY A 126 -12.24 -23.49 -1.11
C GLY A 126 -11.24 -23.25 -2.25
N LYS A 127 -11.49 -22.27 -3.13
CA LYS A 127 -10.47 -21.77 -4.06
C LYS A 127 -9.42 -20.91 -3.33
N ASP A 128 -8.24 -20.77 -3.92
CA ASP A 128 -7.23 -19.84 -3.40
C ASP A 128 -7.62 -18.40 -3.76
N GLY A 129 -8.38 -17.77 -2.86
CA GLY A 129 -8.88 -16.40 -3.00
C GLY A 129 -10.38 -16.30 -2.78
N ASP A 130 -10.85 -15.11 -2.41
CA ASP A 130 -12.27 -14.80 -2.28
C ASP A 130 -12.78 -14.02 -3.50
N PHE A 131 -11.94 -13.17 -4.09
CA PHE A 131 -12.24 -12.44 -5.31
C PHE A 131 -11.09 -12.49 -6.32
N PHE A 132 -11.43 -12.52 -7.59
CA PHE A 132 -10.50 -12.48 -8.71
C PHE A 132 -10.82 -11.33 -9.65
N ILE A 133 -9.82 -10.54 -10.01
CA ILE A 133 -9.92 -9.45 -10.99
C ILE A 133 -8.97 -9.80 -12.13
N ARG A 134 -9.52 -10.20 -13.29
CA ARG A 134 -8.73 -10.62 -14.46
C ARG A 134 -7.88 -9.50 -15.05
N LYS A 135 -8.38 -8.26 -15.05
CA LYS A 135 -7.71 -7.08 -15.64
C LYS A 135 -7.60 -5.96 -14.63
N TYR A 136 -6.73 -6.12 -13.64
CA TYR A 136 -6.42 -5.06 -12.69
C TYR A 136 -5.36 -4.09 -13.26
N PRO A 137 -5.63 -2.77 -13.40
CA PRO A 137 -4.66 -1.81 -13.93
C PRO A 137 -3.67 -1.41 -12.84
N ALA A 138 -2.72 -2.30 -12.52
CA ALA A 138 -1.75 -2.09 -11.45
C ALA A 138 -0.85 -0.89 -11.73
N ARG A 139 -0.92 0.12 -10.86
CA ARG A 139 -0.06 1.30 -10.91
C ARG A 139 1.39 0.89 -10.66
N PRO A 140 2.38 1.62 -11.22
CA PRO A 140 3.79 1.25 -11.04
C PRO A 140 4.19 1.03 -9.58
N PHE A 141 3.77 1.90 -8.65
CA PHE A 141 4.09 1.73 -7.24
C PHE A 141 3.37 0.54 -6.58
N GLU A 142 2.18 0.14 -7.04
CA GLU A 142 1.49 -1.05 -6.51
C GLU A 142 2.28 -2.31 -6.89
N ARG A 143 2.80 -2.36 -8.11
CA ARG A 143 3.70 -3.44 -8.56
C ARG A 143 4.98 -3.46 -7.71
N TRP A 144 5.56 -2.29 -7.42
CA TRP A 144 6.70 -2.18 -6.51
C TRP A 144 6.35 -2.69 -5.10
N VAL A 145 5.20 -2.31 -4.54
CA VAL A 145 4.75 -2.75 -3.21
C VAL A 145 4.56 -4.27 -3.17
N HIS A 146 3.98 -4.87 -4.22
CA HIS A 146 3.85 -6.32 -4.34
C HIS A 146 5.21 -7.01 -4.28
N GLU A 147 6.16 -6.58 -5.12
CA GLU A 147 7.52 -7.14 -5.13
C GLU A 147 8.24 -6.93 -3.78
N PHE A 148 7.99 -5.81 -3.10
CA PHE A 148 8.61 -5.50 -1.80
C PHE A 148 8.10 -6.41 -0.67
N HIS A 149 6.84 -6.85 -0.71
CA HIS A 149 6.21 -7.66 0.34
C HIS A 149 6.08 -9.15 0.01
N CYS A 150 6.26 -9.53 -1.26
CA CYS A 150 6.15 -10.84 -1.90
C CYS A 150 6.10 -12.07 -0.94
N PRO A 151 5.17 -13.02 -1.16
CA PRO A 151 4.28 -13.14 -2.33
C PRO A 151 2.99 -12.34 -2.25
N ASP A 152 2.53 -12.02 -1.03
CA ASP A 152 1.29 -11.30 -0.81
C ASP A 152 1.58 -9.90 -0.24
N PHE A 153 0.67 -8.96 -0.47
CA PHE A 153 0.68 -7.62 0.10
C PHE A 153 -0.73 -7.22 0.53
N TRP A 154 -0.90 -6.00 1.01
CA TRP A 154 -2.14 -5.56 1.62
C TRP A 154 -2.67 -4.30 0.97
N PHE A 155 -3.98 -4.27 0.72
CA PHE A 155 -4.72 -3.09 0.34
C PHE A 155 -5.60 -2.63 1.48
N TYR A 156 -5.78 -1.31 1.61
CA TYR A 156 -6.82 -0.72 2.44
C TYR A 156 -8.02 -0.33 1.58
N ASP A 157 -9.21 -0.84 1.91
CA ASP A 157 -10.47 -0.41 1.29
C ASP A 157 -11.05 0.77 2.09
N PRO A 158 -11.04 2.00 1.56
CA PRO A 158 -11.55 3.16 2.28
C PRO A 158 -13.09 3.17 2.42
N SER A 159 -13.81 2.47 1.55
CA SER A 159 -15.28 2.38 1.59
C SER A 159 -15.74 1.45 2.70
N ALA A 160 -15.17 0.24 2.76
CA ALA A 160 -15.51 -0.75 3.77
C ALA A 160 -14.69 -0.61 5.07
N ARG A 161 -13.60 0.18 5.05
CA ARG A 161 -12.69 0.42 6.20
C ARG A 161 -12.02 -0.86 6.70
N VAL A 162 -11.71 -1.76 5.77
CA VAL A 162 -11.11 -3.08 5.99
C VAL A 162 -9.81 -3.20 5.19
N LEU A 163 -9.05 -4.24 5.51
CA LEU A 163 -7.88 -4.63 4.75
C LEU A 163 -8.20 -5.85 3.88
N TRP A 164 -7.62 -5.88 2.68
CA TRP A 164 -7.63 -7.04 1.79
C TRP A 164 -6.20 -7.51 1.58
N ARG A 165 -5.95 -8.80 1.77
CA ARG A 165 -4.70 -9.39 1.31
C ARG A 165 -4.80 -9.56 -0.20
N GLY A 166 -3.75 -9.21 -0.93
CA GLY A 166 -3.71 -9.29 -2.39
C GLY A 166 -2.46 -9.97 -2.91
N ARG A 167 -2.57 -10.56 -4.11
CA ARG A 167 -1.46 -11.14 -4.88
C ARG A 167 -1.62 -10.74 -6.34
N PHE A 168 -0.52 -10.36 -6.98
CA PHE A 168 -0.50 -10.10 -8.41
C PHE A 168 0.09 -11.27 -9.18
N GLU A 169 -0.55 -11.59 -10.30
CA GLU A 169 -0.03 -12.50 -11.32
C GLU A 169 0.07 -11.78 -12.68
N ASP A 170 0.94 -12.28 -13.55
CA ASP A 170 1.13 -11.70 -14.89
C ASP A 170 -0.10 -11.93 -15.78
N HIS A 171 -0.62 -10.85 -16.38
CA HIS A 171 -1.69 -10.95 -17.36
C HIS A 171 -1.11 -11.04 -18.77
N TYR A 172 -1.64 -11.96 -19.59
CA TYR A 172 -1.23 -12.13 -20.98
C TYR A 172 -2.40 -11.89 -21.93
N LEU A 173 -2.15 -11.15 -23.00
CA LEU A 173 -3.10 -10.89 -24.07
C LEU A 173 -2.84 -11.87 -25.22
N TRP A 174 -3.91 -12.39 -25.82
CA TRP A 174 -3.80 -13.14 -27.07
C TRP A 174 -3.65 -12.18 -28.25
N VAL A 175 -2.71 -12.46 -29.15
CA VAL A 175 -2.51 -11.72 -30.41
C VAL A 175 -3.09 -12.57 -31.54
N ASN A 176 -4.18 -12.11 -32.16
CA ASN A 176 -4.83 -12.84 -33.25
C ASN A 176 -3.90 -12.95 -34.47
N GLU A 177 -4.02 -14.07 -35.18
CA GLU A 177 -3.36 -14.27 -36.46
C GLU A 177 -3.87 -13.25 -37.49
N SER A 178 -2.92 -12.67 -38.21
CA SER A 178 -3.13 -11.69 -39.27
C SER A 178 -2.29 -12.11 -40.46
N ARG A 179 -2.84 -11.97 -41.66
CA ARG A 179 -2.16 -12.23 -42.93
C ARG A 179 -2.22 -10.97 -43.78
N TRP A 180 -1.11 -10.58 -44.37
CA TRP A 180 -1.01 -9.40 -45.25
C TRP A 180 0.08 -9.61 -46.31
N TYR A 181 0.05 -8.86 -47.40
CA TYR A 181 1.08 -8.91 -48.43
C TYR A 181 2.09 -7.77 -48.23
N ASN A 182 3.39 -8.05 -48.38
CA ASN A 182 4.43 -7.02 -48.35
C ASN A 182 4.55 -6.30 -49.72
N ASP A 183 5.42 -5.28 -49.80
CA ASP A 183 5.64 -4.50 -51.03
C ASP A 183 6.20 -5.33 -52.20
N SER A 184 6.72 -6.53 -51.91
CA SER A 184 7.19 -7.51 -52.89
C SER A 184 6.09 -8.49 -53.33
N GLY A 185 4.86 -8.38 -52.80
CA GLY A 185 3.74 -9.28 -53.08
C GLY A 185 3.82 -10.64 -52.36
N GLU A 186 4.72 -10.79 -51.39
CA GLU A 186 4.84 -12.01 -50.59
C GLU A 186 3.82 -11.99 -49.43
N GLU A 187 3.13 -13.11 -49.22
CA GLU A 187 2.21 -13.27 -48.09
C GLU A 187 3.00 -13.43 -46.79
N VAL A 188 2.79 -12.50 -45.86
CA VAL A 188 3.35 -12.51 -44.52
C VAL A 188 2.24 -12.83 -43.52
N HIS A 189 2.57 -13.65 -42.53
CA HIS A 189 1.69 -13.99 -41.41
C HIS A 189 2.34 -13.58 -40.08
N GLY A 190 1.52 -13.11 -39.15
CA GLY A 190 1.93 -12.77 -37.79
C GLY A 190 0.79 -12.88 -36.79
N GLY A 191 1.09 -13.21 -35.53
CA GLY A 191 0.08 -13.44 -34.48
C GLY A 191 0.18 -14.85 -33.87
N GLY A 192 -0.91 -15.37 -33.32
CA GLY A 192 -1.00 -16.74 -32.79
C GLY A 192 -0.28 -16.99 -31.45
N HIS A 193 0.03 -15.94 -30.69
CA HIS A 193 0.81 -16.08 -29.45
C HIS A 193 0.28 -15.22 -28.30
N ARG A 194 0.70 -15.57 -27.08
CA ARG A 194 0.44 -14.79 -25.86
C ARG A 194 1.51 -13.72 -25.68
N ARG A 195 1.07 -12.48 -25.40
CA ARG A 195 1.94 -11.34 -25.12
C ARG A 195 1.71 -10.81 -23.71
N TYR A 196 2.78 -10.65 -22.94
CA TYR A 196 2.73 -10.04 -21.60
C TYR A 196 2.10 -8.63 -21.64
N SER A 197 1.19 -8.35 -20.71
CA SER A 197 0.57 -7.05 -20.55
C SER A 197 1.36 -6.16 -19.59
N ARG A 198 1.88 -5.03 -20.08
CA ARG A 198 2.46 -3.99 -19.22
C ARG A 198 1.41 -3.24 -18.40
N ARG A 199 0.15 -3.23 -18.85
CA ARG A 199 -0.94 -2.47 -18.23
C ARG A 199 -1.66 -3.28 -17.16
N TRP A 200 -2.00 -4.52 -17.47
CA TRP A 200 -2.85 -5.35 -16.64
C TRP A 200 -2.03 -6.32 -15.80
N LYS A 201 -2.50 -6.57 -14.58
CA LYS A 201 -2.15 -7.70 -13.75
C LYS A 201 -3.44 -8.47 -13.46
N GLU A 202 -3.31 -9.74 -13.16
CA GLU A 202 -4.36 -10.48 -12.48
C GLU A 202 -4.22 -10.23 -10.98
N LEU A 203 -5.34 -10.01 -10.29
CA LEU A 203 -5.35 -9.73 -8.86
C LEU A 203 -6.29 -10.72 -8.17
N THR A 204 -5.73 -11.49 -7.24
CA THR A 204 -6.50 -12.29 -6.30
C THR A 204 -6.54 -11.58 -4.96
N LEU A 205 -7.73 -11.49 -4.35
CA LEU A 205 -7.94 -10.90 -3.03
C LEU A 205 -8.46 -11.95 -2.03
N TRP A 206 -7.98 -11.88 -0.78
CA TRP A 206 -8.51 -12.61 0.37
C TRP A 206 -8.99 -11.63 1.44
N GLY A 207 -10.10 -11.97 2.11
CA GLY A 207 -10.75 -11.16 3.13
C GLY A 207 -12.26 -10.99 2.90
N PRO A 208 -12.87 -9.91 3.41
CA PRO A 208 -12.23 -8.75 4.05
C PRO A 208 -11.70 -9.09 5.45
N TYR A 209 -10.66 -8.36 5.88
CA TYR A 209 -10.13 -8.45 7.23
C TYR A 209 -10.32 -7.12 7.97
N ALA A 210 -10.93 -7.19 9.15
CA ALA A 210 -10.99 -6.07 10.05
C ALA A 210 -9.59 -5.74 10.59
N LEU A 211 -9.34 -4.47 10.91
CA LEU A 211 -8.02 -4.02 11.34
C LEU A 211 -7.56 -4.71 12.63
N ASP A 212 -8.50 -5.12 13.49
CA ASP A 212 -8.30 -5.90 14.72
C ASP A 212 -7.83 -7.34 14.51
N GLN A 213 -8.02 -7.92 13.33
CA GLN A 213 -7.53 -9.25 12.97
C GLN A 213 -6.06 -9.22 12.51
N VAL A 214 -5.53 -8.04 12.16
CA VAL A 214 -4.18 -7.90 11.61
C VAL A 214 -3.12 -7.73 12.70
N ARG A 215 -2.00 -8.42 12.56
CA ARG A 215 -0.79 -8.33 13.40
C ARG A 215 0.41 -7.95 12.54
N ILE A 216 1.49 -7.50 13.19
CA ILE A 216 2.76 -7.21 12.52
C ILE A 216 3.77 -8.31 12.86
N LYS A 217 4.36 -8.91 11.82
CA LYS A 217 5.55 -9.75 11.93
C LYS A 217 6.74 -9.00 11.34
N ILE A 218 7.83 -8.93 12.10
CA ILE A 218 9.10 -8.37 11.61
C ILE A 218 9.90 -9.48 10.93
N ALA A 219 10.38 -9.18 9.73
CA ALA A 219 11.31 -10.00 8.99
C ALA A 219 12.57 -9.19 8.63
N ARG A 220 13.61 -9.87 8.16
CA ARG A 220 14.75 -9.24 7.50
C ARG A 220 14.72 -9.60 6.03
N ARG A 221 15.13 -8.64 5.19
CA ARG A 221 15.37 -8.85 3.77
C ARG A 221 16.80 -8.49 3.43
N LYS A 222 17.39 -9.26 2.52
CA LYS A 222 18.61 -8.86 1.82
C LYS A 222 18.25 -7.81 0.78
N GLU A 223 19.25 -7.08 0.31
CA GLU A 223 19.07 -6.18 -0.84
C GLU A 223 18.64 -7.01 -2.06
N LEU A 224 17.69 -6.46 -2.81
CA LEU A 224 17.22 -7.06 -4.05
C LEU A 224 17.20 -5.95 -5.10
N GLY A 225 18.17 -6.00 -6.01
CA GLY A 225 18.11 -5.31 -7.28
C GLY A 225 17.54 -6.29 -8.31
N SER A 226 16.47 -5.88 -8.98
CA SER A 226 16.03 -6.52 -10.23
C SER A 226 16.20 -5.51 -11.35
N ASP A 227 16.12 -5.94 -12.61
CA ASP A 227 16.10 -5.04 -13.77
C ASP A 227 15.02 -3.94 -13.68
N ARG A 228 14.01 -4.11 -12.81
CA ARG A 228 12.87 -3.19 -12.67
C ARG A 228 12.91 -2.30 -11.43
N TYR A 229 13.45 -2.78 -10.31
CA TYR A 229 13.32 -2.11 -9.00
C TYR A 229 14.58 -2.27 -8.15
N TYR A 230 14.91 -1.22 -7.42
CA TYR A 230 15.95 -1.20 -6.40
C TYR A 230 15.32 -1.18 -5.02
N MET A 231 15.52 -2.26 -4.27
CA MET A 231 14.84 -2.42 -3.00
C MET A 231 15.82 -2.53 -1.82
N PRO A 232 15.61 -1.76 -0.74
CA PRO A 232 16.59 -1.66 0.33
C PRO A 232 16.75 -2.93 1.17
N PRO A 233 17.97 -3.31 1.60
CA PRO A 233 18.13 -4.30 2.65
C PRO A 233 17.54 -3.79 3.97
N GLY A 234 17.29 -4.69 4.93
CA GLY A 234 16.96 -4.30 6.30
C GLY A 234 15.70 -4.95 6.84
N ARG A 235 15.02 -4.25 7.75
CA ARG A 235 13.81 -4.77 8.39
C ARG A 235 12.60 -4.54 7.49
N LEU A 236 11.81 -5.60 7.32
CA LEU A 236 10.51 -5.60 6.64
C LEU A 236 9.44 -5.86 7.69
N ALA A 237 8.34 -5.12 7.65
CA ALA A 237 7.15 -5.47 8.40
C ALA A 237 6.16 -6.16 7.46
N ARG A 238 5.54 -7.23 7.94
CA ARG A 238 4.45 -7.92 7.25
C ARG A 238 3.20 -7.87 8.09
N PHE A 239 2.10 -7.48 7.49
CA PHE A 239 0.78 -7.73 8.06
C PHE A 239 0.44 -9.21 7.90
N VAL A 240 -0.03 -9.82 8.98
CA VAL A 240 -0.45 -11.22 9.05
C VAL A 240 -1.77 -11.31 9.79
N ILE A 241 -2.58 -12.31 9.46
CA ILE A 241 -3.83 -12.58 10.17
C ILE A 241 -3.56 -13.41 11.41
N ASP A 242 -4.13 -12.99 12.52
CA ASP A 242 -4.21 -13.79 13.73
C ASP A 242 -5.19 -14.94 13.48
N LYS A 243 -4.68 -16.18 13.42
CA LYS A 243 -5.51 -17.39 13.20
C LYS A 243 -6.16 -17.91 14.49
N ASN A 244 -5.95 -17.22 15.62
CA ASN A 244 -6.41 -17.65 16.95
C ASN A 244 -7.69 -16.92 17.40
N ILE A 245 -8.53 -16.47 16.45
CA ILE A 245 -9.88 -15.95 16.70
C ILE A 245 -10.85 -16.73 15.84
#